data_AF-A0A1G9CJ23-F1
#
_entry.id   AF-A0A1G9CJ23-F1
#
_cell.length_a   1.000
_cell.length_b   1.000
_cell.length_c   1.000
_cell.angle_alpha   90.00
_cell.angle_beta   90.00
_cell.angle_gamma   90.00
#
_symmetry.space_group_name_H-M   'P 1'
#
loop_
_entity.id
_entity.type
_entity.pdbx_description
1 polymer ?
#
loop_
_entity_poly.entity_id
_entity_poly.type
_entity_poly.pdbx_seq_one_letter_code
_entity_poly.pdbx_strand_id
1 'polypeptide(L)'
;ADVQAQLTLLSERLDKLQASVTLISAPQGMALTSGQHLQLAAERNLMLNAGDEADVSVVKRLFIGVGEGLSLFVRKLGMKLIANQGAVQIQAQNDRMEILARMGMDIVSTEDEIHITAKKKIILNAAGTYISLDQHGIESGTQGDYLIKSAHFDHQGPASMPATHPEYPKLEAAQRLRFRLPQAATAPQATWAGMPYTLYADGKALQKGVMDDTGYLSFDHQIVTQRYRLELSSGVSYDIPVPTQYRDPERGALANNGLQNHPSETDSRVKQPVKHTDDRDLYARVLKQLSGRKGDQS
;
A
#
# COMPACT_ATOMS: atom_id res chain seq x y z
N ALA A 1 -20.83 5.99 -4.89
CA ALA A 1 -20.96 7.06 -5.90
C ALA A 1 -21.27 8.36 -5.16
N ASP A 2 -20.51 9.41 -5.40
CA ASP A 2 -20.69 10.71 -4.75
C ASP A 2 -21.86 11.47 -5.40
N VAL A 3 -23.05 11.28 -4.84
CA VAL A 3 -24.30 11.93 -5.28
C VAL A 3 -24.21 13.46 -5.12
N GLN A 4 -23.42 13.95 -4.16
CA GLN A 4 -23.25 15.40 -3.93
C GLN A 4 -22.45 16.04 -5.07
N ALA A 5 -21.38 15.40 -5.54
CA ALA A 5 -20.64 15.90 -6.71
C ALA A 5 -21.52 15.98 -7.98
N GLN A 6 -22.44 15.02 -8.16
CA GLN A 6 -23.37 15.01 -9.30
C GLN A 6 -24.41 16.14 -9.20
N LEU A 7 -24.96 16.38 -8.01
CA LEU A 7 -25.92 17.47 -7.76
C LEU A 7 -25.27 18.85 -7.94
N THR A 8 -24.04 19.05 -7.45
CA THR A 8 -23.30 20.31 -7.63
C THR A 8 -23.04 20.61 -9.11
N LEU A 9 -22.69 19.60 -9.92
CA LEU A 9 -22.50 19.78 -11.36
C LEU A 9 -23.80 20.21 -12.06
N LEU A 10 -24.92 19.53 -11.76
CA LEU A 10 -26.21 19.76 -12.39
C LEU A 10 -26.81 21.12 -11.99
N SER A 11 -26.95 21.38 -10.69
CA SER A 11 -27.69 22.53 -10.18
C SER A 11 -26.93 23.87 -10.24
N GLU A 12 -25.61 23.87 -10.07
CA GLU A 12 -24.85 25.13 -10.00
C GLU A 12 -24.19 25.52 -11.33
N ARG A 13 -23.72 24.54 -12.12
CA ARG A 13 -22.92 24.82 -13.32
C ARG A 13 -23.68 24.67 -14.62
N LEU A 14 -24.59 23.69 -14.72
CA LEU A 14 -25.31 23.40 -15.95
C LEU A 14 -26.67 24.12 -16.05
N ASP A 15 -27.43 24.22 -14.94
CA ASP A 15 -28.78 24.84 -14.93
C ASP A 15 -28.81 26.33 -15.33
N LYS A 16 -27.68 27.04 -15.20
CA LYS A 16 -27.57 28.46 -15.56
C LYS A 16 -26.31 28.82 -16.35
N LEU A 17 -25.50 27.81 -16.75
CA LEU A 17 -24.19 28.01 -17.42
C LEU A 17 -23.30 29.07 -16.72
N GLN A 18 -23.34 29.14 -15.38
CA GLN A 18 -22.60 30.18 -14.63
C GLN A 18 -21.09 29.93 -14.55
N ALA A 19 -20.60 28.89 -15.20
CA ALA A 19 -19.20 28.56 -15.40
C ALA A 19 -18.93 28.22 -16.87
N SER A 20 -17.67 28.30 -17.31
CA SER A 20 -17.26 27.87 -18.66
C SER A 20 -17.42 26.36 -18.81
N VAL A 21 -18.62 25.92 -19.21
CA VAL A 21 -18.98 24.51 -19.41
C VAL A 21 -19.48 24.29 -20.83
N THR A 22 -19.29 23.07 -21.33
CA THR A 22 -19.86 22.62 -22.60
C THR A 22 -20.94 21.59 -22.30
N LEU A 23 -22.17 21.85 -22.76
CA LEU A 23 -23.27 20.91 -22.75
C LEU A 23 -23.56 20.45 -24.18
N ILE A 24 -23.49 19.13 -24.41
CA ILE A 24 -23.86 18.53 -25.69
C ILE A 24 -25.10 17.68 -25.44
N SER A 25 -26.22 18.02 -26.07
CA SER A 25 -27.49 17.30 -25.95
C SER A 25 -28.05 17.01 -27.32
N ALA A 26 -28.41 15.75 -27.57
CA ALA A 26 -28.98 15.29 -28.82
C ALA A 26 -30.06 14.23 -28.52
N PRO A 27 -31.35 14.62 -28.46
CA PRO A 27 -32.44 13.72 -28.07
C PRO A 27 -32.61 12.46 -28.93
N GLN A 28 -32.11 12.50 -30.16
CA GLN A 28 -32.15 11.38 -31.10
C GLN A 28 -30.81 10.62 -31.20
N GLY A 29 -29.83 10.94 -30.35
CA GLY A 29 -28.55 10.25 -30.26
C GLY A 29 -27.32 11.09 -30.63
N MET A 30 -26.14 10.58 -30.26
CA MET A 30 -24.84 11.21 -30.48
C MET A 30 -23.81 10.14 -30.84
N ALA A 31 -22.90 10.44 -31.77
CA ALA A 31 -21.79 9.56 -32.11
C ALA A 31 -20.46 10.32 -31.98
N LEU A 32 -19.52 9.74 -31.25
CA LEU A 32 -18.14 10.23 -31.13
C LEU A 32 -17.21 9.19 -31.76
N THR A 33 -16.52 9.56 -32.83
CA THR A 33 -15.64 8.64 -33.57
C THR A 33 -14.31 9.30 -33.87
N SER A 34 -13.25 8.50 -33.98
CA SER A 34 -11.90 8.96 -34.34
C SER A 34 -11.22 7.89 -35.20
N GLY A 35 -10.53 8.30 -36.27
CA GLY A 35 -9.71 7.40 -37.08
C GLY A 35 -8.38 7.03 -36.42
N GLN A 36 -8.03 7.68 -35.31
CA GLN A 36 -6.81 7.43 -34.54
C GLN A 36 -7.14 7.26 -33.05
N HIS A 37 -6.93 8.29 -32.25
CA HIS A 37 -7.09 8.24 -30.80
C HIS A 37 -8.34 8.99 -30.36
N LEU A 38 -9.02 8.46 -29.34
CA LEU A 38 -10.09 9.13 -28.60
C LEU A 38 -9.74 9.03 -27.11
N GLN A 39 -9.62 10.17 -26.43
CA GLN A 39 -9.28 10.23 -25.01
C GLN A 39 -10.35 11.01 -24.26
N LEU A 40 -10.87 10.41 -23.19
CA LEU A 40 -11.76 11.04 -22.23
C LEU A 40 -11.01 11.14 -20.91
N ALA A 41 -10.85 12.35 -20.39
CA ALA A 41 -10.13 12.62 -19.15
C ALA A 41 -10.88 13.66 -18.33
N ALA A 42 -10.87 13.49 -17.01
CA ALA A 42 -11.42 14.44 -16.05
C ALA A 42 -10.48 14.50 -14.84
N GLU A 43 -10.26 15.70 -14.30
CA GLU A 43 -9.41 15.91 -13.12
C GLU A 43 -9.97 15.24 -11.85
N ARG A 44 -11.31 15.19 -11.76
CA ARG A 44 -12.00 14.59 -10.61
C ARG A 44 -12.67 13.28 -11.00
N ASN A 45 -13.82 13.37 -11.68
CA ASN A 45 -14.69 12.23 -11.91
C ASN A 45 -15.07 12.11 -13.39
N LEU A 46 -15.00 10.89 -13.92
CA LEU A 46 -15.61 10.50 -15.19
C LEU A 46 -16.80 9.58 -14.88
N MET A 47 -17.98 9.91 -15.42
CA MET A 47 -19.21 9.15 -15.19
C MET A 47 -19.83 8.74 -16.52
N LEU A 48 -20.22 7.47 -16.64
CA LEU A 48 -20.94 6.92 -17.78
C LEU A 48 -22.21 6.27 -17.24
N ASN A 49 -23.36 6.72 -17.74
CA ASN A 49 -24.67 6.22 -17.32
C ASN A 49 -25.49 5.88 -18.56
N ALA A 50 -26.14 4.72 -18.56
CA ALA A 50 -27.07 4.29 -19.58
C ALA A 50 -28.38 3.86 -18.92
N GLY A 51 -29.51 4.17 -19.56
CA GLY A 51 -30.84 3.80 -19.04
C GLY A 51 -31.21 2.34 -19.32
N ASP A 52 -30.58 1.73 -20.31
CA ASP A 52 -30.85 0.35 -20.75
C ASP A 52 -29.57 -0.49 -20.70
N GLU A 53 -28.69 -0.36 -21.70
CA GLU A 53 -27.45 -1.13 -21.82
C GLU A 53 -26.22 -0.25 -22.10
N ALA A 54 -25.05 -0.72 -21.67
CA ALA A 54 -23.76 -0.10 -21.95
C ALA A 54 -22.76 -1.17 -22.41
N ASP A 55 -22.40 -1.12 -23.69
CA ASP A 55 -21.47 -2.05 -24.31
C ASP A 55 -20.06 -1.46 -24.44
N VAL A 56 -19.05 -2.22 -24.02
CA VAL A 56 -17.64 -1.89 -24.23
C VAL A 56 -16.98 -3.04 -24.97
N SER A 57 -16.70 -2.83 -26.25
CA SER A 57 -16.08 -3.82 -27.13
C SER A 57 -14.67 -3.39 -27.53
N VAL A 58 -13.69 -4.28 -27.37
CA VAL A 58 -12.28 -4.02 -27.69
C VAL A 58 -11.69 -5.20 -28.46
N VAL A 59 -11.09 -4.93 -29.62
CA VAL A 59 -10.57 -5.99 -30.51
C VAL A 59 -9.27 -6.62 -30.00
N LYS A 60 -8.39 -5.83 -29.37
CA LYS A 60 -7.04 -6.29 -28.96
C LYS A 60 -6.92 -6.52 -27.46
N ARG A 61 -7.05 -5.47 -26.66
CA ARG A 61 -6.79 -5.54 -25.22
C ARG A 61 -7.59 -4.47 -24.47
N LEU A 62 -8.35 -4.90 -23.48
CA LEU A 62 -8.92 -4.03 -22.45
C LEU A 62 -8.00 -4.07 -21.22
N PHE A 63 -7.67 -2.90 -20.67
CA PHE A 63 -6.95 -2.76 -19.42
C PHE A 63 -7.73 -1.79 -18.52
N ILE A 64 -7.91 -2.18 -17.26
CA ILE A 64 -8.58 -1.38 -16.24
C ILE A 64 -7.60 -1.24 -15.07
N GLY A 65 -7.01 -0.05 -14.93
CA GLY A 65 -6.14 0.29 -13.81
C GLY A 65 -6.90 1.12 -12.79
N VAL A 66 -6.86 0.72 -11.52
CA VAL A 66 -7.48 1.44 -10.40
C VAL A 66 -6.43 1.68 -9.31
N GLY A 67 -6.43 2.87 -8.71
CA GLY A 67 -5.49 3.23 -7.64
C GLY A 67 -5.91 2.75 -6.25
N GLU A 68 -7.22 2.73 -5.98
CA GLU A 68 -7.75 2.46 -4.64
C GLU A 68 -8.65 1.23 -4.58
N GLY A 69 -9.57 1.06 -5.53
CA GLY A 69 -10.48 -0.08 -5.52
C GLY A 69 -11.31 -0.23 -6.78
N LEU A 70 -11.73 -1.47 -7.05
CA LEU A 70 -12.66 -1.84 -8.10
C LEU A 70 -13.87 -2.53 -7.46
N SER A 71 -15.08 -2.07 -7.79
CA SER A 71 -16.32 -2.70 -7.34
C SER A 71 -17.22 -2.97 -8.53
N LEU A 72 -17.71 -4.21 -8.64
CA LEU A 72 -18.64 -4.65 -9.67
C LEU A 72 -19.88 -5.21 -8.96
N PHE A 73 -21.05 -4.67 -9.31
CA PHE A 73 -22.30 -5.05 -8.67
C PHE A 73 -23.37 -5.32 -9.72
N VAL A 74 -24.04 -6.47 -9.62
CA VAL A 74 -25.17 -6.84 -10.47
C VAL A 74 -26.37 -7.16 -9.61
N ARG A 75 -27.51 -6.55 -9.91
CA ARG A 75 -28.72 -6.66 -9.08
C ARG A 75 -29.57 -7.91 -9.35
N LYS A 76 -29.68 -8.35 -10.61
CA LYS A 76 -30.70 -9.33 -11.03
C LYS A 76 -30.13 -10.55 -11.75
N LEU A 77 -29.45 -10.35 -12.89
CA LEU A 77 -29.12 -11.44 -13.83
C LEU A 77 -27.76 -12.11 -13.58
N GLY A 78 -27.02 -11.68 -12.55
CA GLY A 78 -25.72 -12.25 -12.19
C GLY A 78 -24.56 -11.78 -13.06
N MET A 79 -23.37 -12.33 -12.80
CA MET A 79 -22.11 -11.99 -13.48
C MET A 79 -21.57 -13.22 -14.22
N LYS A 80 -20.99 -13.01 -15.40
CA LYS A 80 -20.27 -14.04 -16.17
C LYS A 80 -18.87 -13.53 -16.50
N LEU A 81 -17.84 -14.32 -16.17
CA LEU A 81 -16.44 -14.06 -16.50
C LEU A 81 -15.94 -15.27 -17.29
N ILE A 82 -15.75 -15.11 -18.60
CA ILE A 82 -15.47 -16.21 -19.52
C ILE A 82 -14.25 -15.86 -20.36
N ALA A 83 -13.27 -16.76 -20.39
CA ALA A 83 -12.18 -16.73 -21.36
C ALA A 83 -12.36 -17.91 -22.33
N ASN A 84 -12.51 -17.63 -23.63
CA ASN A 84 -12.59 -18.69 -24.65
C ASN A 84 -11.26 -19.44 -24.79
N GLN A 85 -10.15 -18.71 -24.65
CA GLN A 85 -8.79 -19.24 -24.68
C GLN A 85 -7.93 -18.45 -23.70
N GLY A 86 -6.87 -19.10 -23.20
CA GLY A 86 -5.98 -18.52 -22.21
C GLY A 86 -6.45 -18.73 -20.77
N ALA A 87 -5.52 -18.63 -19.83
CA ALA A 87 -5.79 -18.85 -18.42
C ALA A 87 -6.53 -17.67 -17.78
N VAL A 88 -7.51 -17.97 -16.93
CA VAL A 88 -8.08 -17.00 -15.99
C VAL A 88 -7.26 -17.03 -14.71
N GLN A 89 -6.74 -15.88 -14.31
CA GLN A 89 -5.99 -15.73 -13.06
C GLN A 89 -6.68 -14.72 -12.16
N ILE A 90 -6.96 -15.12 -10.91
CA ILE A 90 -7.52 -14.27 -9.87
C ILE A 90 -6.59 -14.37 -8.67
N GLN A 91 -6.11 -13.24 -8.16
CA GLN A 91 -5.10 -13.20 -7.10
C GLN A 91 -5.40 -12.07 -6.11
N ALA A 92 -5.22 -12.36 -4.82
CA ALA A 92 -5.09 -11.35 -3.77
C ALA A 92 -3.67 -11.50 -3.19
N GLN A 93 -2.73 -10.67 -3.67
CA GLN A 93 -1.29 -10.88 -3.41
C GLN A 93 -0.86 -10.48 -2.00
N ASN A 94 -1.53 -9.50 -1.41
CA ASN A 94 -1.16 -8.93 -0.10
C ASN A 94 -2.31 -8.98 0.91
N ASP A 95 -3.44 -9.61 0.55
CA ASP A 95 -4.62 -9.68 1.41
C ASP A 95 -5.44 -10.95 1.12
N ARG A 96 -6.57 -11.10 1.81
CA ARG A 96 -7.47 -12.23 1.73
C ARG A 96 -8.28 -12.24 0.43
N MET A 97 -8.45 -13.43 -0.13
CA MET A 97 -9.50 -13.72 -1.10
C MET A 97 -10.71 -14.35 -0.38
N GLU A 98 -11.91 -13.90 -0.71
CA GLU A 98 -13.16 -14.46 -0.20
C GLU A 98 -14.12 -14.72 -1.37
N ILE A 99 -14.66 -15.93 -1.43
CA ILE A 99 -15.64 -16.35 -2.42
C ILE A 99 -16.80 -17.00 -1.65
N LEU A 100 -17.98 -16.39 -1.75
CA LEU A 100 -19.16 -16.81 -0.99
C LEU A 100 -20.34 -17.00 -1.94
N ALA A 101 -21.07 -18.10 -1.74
CA ALA A 101 -22.33 -18.36 -2.40
C ALA A 101 -23.38 -18.70 -1.34
N ARG A 102 -24.59 -18.14 -1.46
CA ARG A 102 -25.71 -18.44 -0.55
C ARG A 102 -26.29 -19.84 -0.80
N MET A 103 -26.18 -20.33 -2.03
CA MET A 103 -26.66 -21.63 -2.46
C MET A 103 -25.45 -22.57 -2.65
N GLY A 104 -25.38 -23.29 -3.77
CA GLY A 104 -24.25 -24.15 -4.11
C GLY A 104 -23.02 -23.39 -4.63
N MET A 105 -21.88 -24.07 -4.57
CA MET A 105 -20.61 -23.68 -5.16
C MET A 105 -20.00 -24.91 -5.83
N ASP A 106 -19.67 -24.80 -7.11
CA ASP A 106 -19.04 -25.87 -7.88
C ASP A 106 -17.63 -25.46 -8.29
N ILE A 107 -16.65 -26.32 -8.02
CA ILE A 107 -15.26 -26.19 -8.48
C ILE A 107 -14.96 -27.46 -9.28
N VAL A 108 -14.84 -27.33 -10.60
CA VAL A 108 -14.76 -28.48 -11.51
C VAL A 108 -13.62 -28.26 -12.51
N SER A 109 -12.76 -29.27 -12.64
CA SER A 109 -11.87 -29.44 -13.78
C SER A 109 -12.40 -30.59 -14.63
N THR A 110 -12.62 -30.35 -15.92
CA THR A 110 -13.28 -31.33 -16.82
C THR A 110 -12.29 -32.31 -17.44
N GLU A 111 -11.05 -31.90 -17.63
CA GLU A 111 -10.02 -32.65 -18.37
C GLU A 111 -8.76 -32.91 -17.55
N ASP A 112 -8.63 -32.27 -16.37
CA ASP A 112 -7.40 -32.29 -15.58
C ASP A 112 -7.73 -32.25 -14.06
N GLU A 113 -6.77 -31.87 -13.24
CA GLU A 113 -6.85 -31.90 -11.77
C GLU A 113 -7.25 -30.57 -11.10
N ILE A 114 -7.61 -30.66 -9.81
CA ILE A 114 -7.86 -29.51 -8.93
C ILE A 114 -6.80 -29.52 -7.83
N HIS A 115 -6.03 -28.43 -7.73
CA HIS A 115 -5.00 -28.26 -6.70
C HIS A 115 -5.49 -27.30 -5.62
N ILE A 116 -5.53 -27.78 -4.37
CA ILE A 116 -5.82 -26.97 -3.19
C ILE A 116 -4.63 -27.06 -2.26
N THR A 117 -3.84 -25.99 -2.22
CA THR A 117 -2.56 -25.96 -1.49
C THR A 117 -2.54 -24.79 -0.53
N ALA A 118 -2.28 -25.06 0.76
CA ALA A 118 -2.18 -24.03 1.78
C ALA A 118 -0.90 -24.20 2.62
N LYS A 119 -0.26 -23.09 2.97
CA LYS A 119 0.99 -23.10 3.74
C LYS A 119 0.78 -23.53 5.19
N LYS A 120 -0.38 -23.19 5.75
CA LYS A 120 -0.69 -23.39 7.17
C LYS A 120 -1.69 -24.52 7.39
N LYS A 121 -2.87 -24.42 6.77
CA LYS A 121 -3.99 -25.30 7.08
C LYS A 121 -5.06 -25.28 5.98
N ILE A 122 -5.66 -26.44 5.71
CA ILE A 122 -6.88 -26.60 4.91
C ILE A 122 -7.96 -27.18 5.84
N ILE A 123 -9.16 -26.62 5.81
CA ILE A 123 -10.33 -27.15 6.53
C ILE A 123 -11.49 -27.26 5.55
N LEU A 124 -12.02 -28.47 5.43
CA LEU A 124 -13.27 -28.77 4.72
C LEU A 124 -14.29 -29.16 5.77
N ASN A 125 -15.41 -28.43 5.87
CA ASN A 125 -16.43 -28.67 6.88
C ASN A 125 -17.83 -28.65 6.26
N ALA A 126 -18.65 -29.63 6.64
CA ALA A 126 -20.06 -29.70 6.32
C ALA A 126 -20.85 -30.17 7.55
N ALA A 127 -21.73 -29.31 8.06
CA ALA A 127 -22.63 -29.60 9.18
C ALA A 127 -21.94 -30.23 10.42
N GLY A 128 -20.71 -29.79 10.73
CA GLY A 128 -19.94 -30.29 11.88
C GLY A 128 -19.11 -31.55 11.61
N THR A 129 -19.25 -32.18 10.44
CA THR A 129 -18.29 -33.17 9.92
C THR A 129 -17.18 -32.43 9.17
N TYR A 130 -15.92 -32.80 9.39
CA TYR A 130 -14.80 -32.08 8.78
C TYR A 130 -13.59 -32.96 8.46
N ILE A 131 -12.78 -32.44 7.54
CA ILE A 131 -11.41 -32.88 7.29
C ILE A 131 -10.50 -31.66 7.44
N SER A 132 -9.46 -31.80 8.24
CA SER A 132 -8.45 -30.78 8.52
C SER A 132 -7.07 -31.32 8.14
N LEU A 133 -6.31 -30.54 7.38
CA LEU A 133 -4.94 -30.87 6.97
C LEU A 133 -4.01 -29.74 7.43
N ASP A 134 -3.01 -30.06 8.24
CA ASP A 134 -1.95 -29.13 8.63
C ASP A 134 -0.61 -29.85 8.80
N GLN A 135 0.42 -29.12 9.26
CA GLN A 135 1.77 -29.65 9.42
C GLN A 135 1.87 -30.82 10.42
N HIS A 136 0.89 -31.00 11.31
CA HIS A 136 0.91 -32.03 12.34
C HIS A 136 0.19 -33.31 11.92
N GLY A 137 -0.65 -33.26 10.88
CA GLY A 137 -1.29 -34.44 10.32
C GLY A 137 -2.61 -34.16 9.62
N ILE A 138 -3.37 -35.25 9.43
CA ILE A 138 -4.72 -35.25 8.86
C ILE A 138 -5.69 -35.61 9.98
N GLU A 139 -6.70 -34.77 10.18
CA GLU A 139 -7.77 -34.99 11.16
C GLU A 139 -9.11 -35.11 10.42
N SER A 140 -9.79 -36.24 10.58
CA SER A 140 -11.12 -36.50 10.03
C SER A 140 -12.09 -36.72 11.19
N GLY A 141 -13.00 -35.78 11.41
CA GLY A 141 -13.92 -35.78 12.54
C GLY A 141 -15.39 -35.84 12.10
N THR A 142 -16.17 -36.72 12.73
CA THR A 142 -17.62 -36.80 12.55
C THR A 142 -18.29 -37.32 13.83
N GLN A 143 -19.55 -36.94 14.05
CA GLN A 143 -20.40 -37.45 15.15
C GLN A 143 -21.25 -38.65 14.73
N GLY A 144 -21.30 -38.95 13.43
CA GLY A 144 -22.04 -40.08 12.88
C GLY A 144 -21.12 -41.24 12.49
N ASP A 145 -21.61 -42.11 11.60
CA ASP A 145 -20.83 -43.22 11.10
C ASP A 145 -19.71 -42.75 10.16
N TYR A 146 -18.50 -43.29 10.35
CA TYR A 146 -17.38 -43.12 9.42
C TYR A 146 -17.31 -44.32 8.46
N LEU A 147 -18.01 -44.22 7.34
CA LEU A 147 -18.13 -45.32 6.36
C LEU A 147 -17.01 -45.25 5.31
N ILE A 148 -16.07 -46.19 5.38
CA ILE A 148 -15.06 -46.42 4.34
C ILE A 148 -15.53 -47.57 3.45
N LYS A 149 -15.78 -47.30 2.17
CA LYS A 149 -16.10 -48.33 1.16
C LYS A 149 -14.98 -48.38 0.15
N SER A 150 -14.17 -49.44 0.17
CA SER A 150 -13.03 -49.61 -0.72
C SER A 150 -12.89 -51.06 -1.21
N ALA A 151 -12.33 -51.23 -2.41
CA ALA A 151 -11.92 -52.53 -2.91
C ALA A 151 -10.62 -53.02 -2.24
N HIS A 152 -9.76 -52.09 -1.80
CA HIS A 152 -8.52 -52.34 -1.08
C HIS A 152 -8.29 -51.22 -0.08
N PHE A 153 -7.80 -51.57 1.12
CA PHE A 153 -7.46 -50.62 2.17
C PHE A 153 -6.21 -51.14 2.88
N ASP A 154 -5.15 -50.34 2.83
CA ASP A 154 -3.85 -50.68 3.40
C ASP A 154 -3.32 -49.50 4.22
N HIS A 155 -2.65 -49.81 5.33
CA HIS A 155 -2.07 -48.85 6.25
C HIS A 155 -0.55 -48.94 6.15
N GLN A 156 0.04 -48.06 5.34
CA GLN A 156 1.48 -47.99 5.15
C GLN A 156 2.16 -46.95 6.03
N GLY A 157 3.49 -46.96 6.05
CA GLY A 157 4.30 -45.96 6.76
C GLY A 157 4.08 -44.54 6.23
N PRO A 158 4.58 -43.52 6.96
CA PRO A 158 4.36 -42.12 6.61
C PRO A 158 5.01 -41.75 5.26
N ALA A 159 4.34 -40.89 4.49
CA ALA A 159 4.82 -40.29 3.26
C ALA A 159 4.77 -38.75 3.35
N SER A 160 5.56 -38.06 2.54
CA SER A 160 5.61 -36.59 2.51
C SER A 160 5.68 -36.07 1.08
N MET A 161 4.89 -35.03 0.80
CA MET A 161 4.93 -34.26 -0.45
C MET A 161 4.98 -32.77 -0.08
N PRO A 162 6.13 -32.10 -0.23
CA PRO A 162 6.24 -30.69 0.13
C PRO A 162 5.40 -29.83 -0.82
N ALA A 163 4.45 -29.10 -0.26
CA ALA A 163 3.65 -28.10 -0.97
C ALA A 163 4.56 -26.98 -1.49
N THR A 164 4.81 -26.95 -2.80
CA THR A 164 5.51 -25.83 -3.44
C THR A 164 4.47 -24.73 -3.67
N HIS A 165 4.63 -23.60 -2.97
CA HIS A 165 3.80 -22.43 -3.22
C HIS A 165 4.37 -21.66 -4.40
N PRO A 166 3.52 -21.17 -5.34
CA PRO A 166 3.97 -20.19 -6.31
C PRO A 166 4.60 -19.03 -5.55
N GLU A 167 5.87 -18.74 -5.83
CA GLU A 167 6.48 -17.51 -5.34
C GLU A 167 5.74 -16.36 -6.03
N TYR A 168 5.00 -15.58 -5.24
CA TYR A 168 4.45 -14.33 -5.76
C TYR A 168 5.61 -13.46 -6.22
N PRO A 169 5.50 -12.79 -7.38
CA PRO A 169 6.48 -11.80 -7.77
C PRO A 169 6.56 -10.79 -6.62
N LYS A 170 7.73 -10.71 -5.99
CA LYS A 170 7.99 -9.63 -5.03
C LYS A 170 7.75 -8.34 -5.80
N LEU A 171 6.95 -7.44 -5.22
CA LEU A 171 6.86 -6.08 -5.71
C LEU A 171 8.29 -5.51 -5.70
N GLU A 172 9.00 -5.59 -6.83
CA GLU A 172 10.36 -5.04 -7.02
C GLU A 172 10.33 -3.51 -7.13
N ALA A 173 9.53 -2.88 -6.28
CA ALA A 173 9.59 -1.46 -6.02
C ALA A 173 10.28 -1.22 -4.66
N ALA A 174 11.26 -2.07 -4.35
CA ALA A 174 12.12 -1.89 -3.20
C ALA A 174 13.30 -1.01 -3.61
N GLN A 175 13.33 0.24 -3.18
CA GLN A 175 14.48 1.12 -3.39
C GLN A 175 15.43 1.00 -2.20
N ARG A 176 16.69 0.67 -2.43
CA ARG A 176 17.68 0.61 -1.33
C ARG A 176 18.01 2.03 -0.87
N LEU A 177 17.64 2.37 0.37
CA LEU A 177 17.97 3.65 0.98
C LEU A 177 19.22 3.50 1.85
N ARG A 178 20.06 4.54 1.86
CA ARG A 178 21.28 4.61 2.66
C ARG A 178 21.29 5.93 3.42
N PHE A 179 21.20 5.86 4.75
CA PHE A 179 21.21 7.02 5.64
C PHE A 179 22.54 7.11 6.37
N ARG A 180 23.18 8.28 6.35
CA ARG A 180 24.33 8.56 7.19
C ARG A 180 23.86 9.12 8.52
N LEU A 181 24.46 8.61 9.58
CA LEU A 181 24.01 8.78 10.94
C LEU A 181 25.22 9.28 11.79
N PRO A 182 25.43 10.62 11.89
CA PRO A 182 26.53 11.20 12.64
C PRO A 182 26.20 11.38 14.14
N GLN A 183 27.14 11.05 15.02
CA GLN A 183 26.96 11.13 16.47
C GLN A 183 26.67 12.54 17.00
N ALA A 184 27.17 13.57 16.34
CA ALA A 184 26.90 14.97 16.64
C ALA A 184 26.98 15.83 15.38
N ALA A 185 26.17 16.90 15.31
CA ALA A 185 26.15 17.83 14.18
C ALA A 185 27.51 18.50 13.92
N THR A 186 28.33 18.63 14.96
CA THR A 186 29.67 19.26 14.94
C THR A 186 30.82 18.27 14.76
N ALA A 187 30.55 16.95 14.78
CA ALA A 187 31.57 15.90 14.64
C ALA A 187 31.15 14.88 13.57
N PRO A 188 31.15 15.26 12.27
CA PRO A 188 30.64 14.41 11.19
C PRO A 188 31.44 13.11 10.97
N GLN A 189 32.61 12.96 11.57
CA GLN A 189 33.42 11.73 11.53
C GLN A 189 33.14 10.77 12.69
N ALA A 190 32.43 11.20 13.73
CA ALA A 190 32.06 10.32 14.83
C ALA A 190 30.83 9.49 14.44
N THR A 191 30.98 8.17 14.39
CA THR A 191 29.93 7.21 14.01
C THR A 191 29.43 6.46 15.25
N TRP A 192 28.19 5.95 15.19
CA TRP A 192 27.66 5.06 16.24
C TRP A 192 28.11 3.61 16.06
N ALA A 193 29.35 3.39 15.58
CA ALA A 193 29.91 2.06 15.36
C ALA A 193 29.73 1.17 16.60
N GLY A 194 29.21 -0.04 16.40
CA GLY A 194 28.96 -0.99 17.48
C GLY A 194 27.66 -0.74 18.28
N MET A 195 26.88 0.29 17.96
CA MET A 195 25.62 0.57 18.67
C MET A 195 24.47 -0.28 18.11
N PRO A 196 23.79 -1.07 18.96
CA PRO A 196 22.57 -1.77 18.58
C PRO A 196 21.44 -0.81 18.22
N TYR A 197 20.69 -1.14 17.18
CA TYR A 197 19.55 -0.36 16.73
C TYR A 197 18.35 -1.26 16.39
N THR A 198 17.16 -0.69 16.51
CA THR A 198 15.92 -1.23 15.94
C THR A 198 15.33 -0.18 14.98
N LEU A 199 15.21 -0.55 13.71
CA LEU A 199 14.49 0.23 12.71
C LEU A 199 13.03 -0.23 12.69
N TYR A 200 12.11 0.72 12.74
CA TYR A 200 10.68 0.52 12.62
C TYR A 200 10.18 1.12 11.32
N ALA A 201 9.26 0.41 10.66
CA ALA A 201 8.46 0.87 9.54
C ALA A 201 7.00 0.93 9.99
N ASP A 202 6.39 2.11 9.95
CA ASP A 202 5.00 2.34 10.37
C ASP A 202 4.66 1.75 11.76
N GLY A 203 5.62 1.82 12.69
CA GLY A 203 5.49 1.32 14.07
C GLY A 203 5.76 -0.18 14.26
N LYS A 204 6.02 -0.95 13.20
CA LYS A 204 6.45 -2.35 13.29
C LYS A 204 7.96 -2.47 13.11
N ALA A 205 8.62 -3.30 13.91
CA ALA A 205 10.06 -3.52 13.80
C ALA A 205 10.40 -4.14 12.43
N LEU A 206 11.13 -3.39 11.60
CA LEU A 206 11.58 -3.78 10.27
C LEU A 206 12.92 -4.52 10.33
N GLN A 207 13.86 -4.03 11.14
CA GLN A 207 15.21 -4.57 11.21
C GLN A 207 15.83 -4.31 12.58
N LYS A 208 16.57 -5.29 13.10
CA LYS A 208 17.44 -5.13 14.27
C LYS A 208 18.87 -5.43 13.87
N GLY A 209 19.82 -4.63 14.34
CA GLY A 209 21.21 -4.78 13.96
C GLY A 209 22.15 -4.02 14.88
N VAL A 210 23.44 -4.14 14.59
CA VAL A 210 24.50 -3.35 15.20
C VAL A 210 25.07 -2.46 14.12
N MET A 211 25.22 -1.17 14.40
CA MET A 211 25.71 -0.22 13.40
C MET A 211 27.18 -0.47 13.07
N ASP A 212 27.51 -0.41 11.80
CA ASP A 212 28.87 -0.63 11.32
C ASP A 212 29.78 0.59 11.56
N ASP A 213 31.07 0.40 11.36
CA ASP A 213 32.10 1.45 11.47
C ASP A 213 31.92 2.59 10.46
N THR A 214 31.17 2.33 9.38
CA THR A 214 30.91 3.28 8.30
C THR A 214 29.90 4.35 8.69
N GLY A 215 29.09 4.13 9.73
CA GLY A 215 28.05 5.07 10.18
C GLY A 215 26.90 5.21 9.17
N TYR A 216 26.71 4.22 8.30
CA TYR A 216 25.63 4.17 7.34
C TYR A 216 24.62 3.08 7.72
N LEU A 217 23.35 3.45 7.74
CA LEU A 217 22.24 2.53 7.83
C LEU A 217 21.68 2.28 6.43
N SER A 218 21.69 1.03 5.98
CA SER A 218 21.10 0.64 4.69
C SER A 218 19.92 -0.30 4.90
N PHE A 219 18.79 0.01 4.26
CA PHE A 219 17.61 -0.86 4.26
C PHE A 219 16.81 -0.68 2.97
N ASP A 220 16.02 -1.70 2.63
CA ASP A 220 15.17 -1.67 1.44
C ASP A 220 13.85 -0.96 1.76
N HIS A 221 13.58 0.14 1.06
CA HIS A 221 12.35 0.91 1.20
C HIS A 221 11.25 0.36 0.30
N GLN A 222 10.09 0.06 0.89
CA GLN A 222 8.89 -0.28 0.16
C GLN A 222 8.05 0.98 -0.05
N ILE A 223 7.56 1.21 -1.28
CA ILE A 223 6.75 2.39 -1.64
C ILE A 223 5.53 2.60 -0.72
N VAL A 224 5.01 1.52 -0.13
CA VAL A 224 3.85 1.57 0.78
C VAL A 224 4.18 2.09 2.18
N THR A 225 5.45 2.12 2.59
CA THR A 225 5.87 2.53 3.94
C THR A 225 5.83 4.04 4.07
N GLN A 226 5.16 4.56 5.10
CA GLN A 226 4.95 6.00 5.26
C GLN A 226 5.90 6.66 6.28
N ARG A 227 6.42 5.91 7.25
CA ARG A 227 7.29 6.43 8.30
C ARG A 227 8.36 5.42 8.69
N TYR A 228 9.60 5.87 8.77
CA TYR A 228 10.69 5.10 9.37
C TYR A 228 11.11 5.75 10.68
N ARG A 229 11.33 4.93 11.71
CA ARG A 229 11.88 5.36 12.99
C ARG A 229 13.03 4.46 13.37
N LEU A 230 14.20 5.03 13.61
CA LEU A 230 15.35 4.33 14.12
C LEU A 230 15.50 4.60 15.61
N GLU A 231 15.52 3.55 16.41
CA GLU A 231 15.76 3.63 17.84
C GLU A 231 17.10 2.97 18.16
N LEU A 232 18.02 3.74 18.74
CA LEU A 232 19.29 3.24 19.23
C LEU A 232 19.11 2.75 20.67
N SER A 233 19.86 1.72 21.07
CA SER A 233 19.80 1.20 22.45
C SER A 233 20.23 2.21 23.52
N SER A 234 20.87 3.31 23.11
CA SER A 234 21.19 4.46 23.96
C SER A 234 19.98 5.33 24.30
N GLY A 235 18.80 5.03 23.75
CA GLY A 235 17.56 5.81 23.93
C GLY A 235 17.39 6.95 22.93
N VAL A 236 18.32 7.13 21.99
CA VAL A 236 18.23 8.14 20.93
C VAL A 236 17.35 7.61 19.79
N SER A 237 16.36 8.40 19.39
CA SER A 237 15.44 8.07 18.30
C SER A 237 15.58 9.06 17.13
N TYR A 238 15.63 8.55 15.90
CA TYR A 238 15.61 9.32 14.66
C TYR A 238 14.35 8.99 13.87
N ASP A 239 13.55 9.99 13.53
CA ASP A 239 12.50 9.84 12.53
C ASP A 239 13.10 10.08 11.14
N ILE A 240 13.05 9.07 10.28
CA ILE A 240 13.61 9.10 8.94
C ILE A 240 12.45 9.42 7.97
N PRO A 241 12.48 10.58 7.29
CA PRO A 241 11.41 10.98 6.38
C PRO A 241 11.44 10.10 5.12
N VAL A 242 10.25 9.71 4.65
CA VAL A 242 10.08 9.02 3.36
C VAL A 242 10.05 10.03 2.22
N PRO A 243 10.46 9.66 0.98
CA PRO A 243 10.52 10.58 -0.16
C PRO A 243 9.24 11.38 -0.43
N THR A 244 8.06 10.83 -0.11
CA THR A 244 6.75 11.48 -0.30
C THR A 244 6.47 12.65 0.66
N GLN A 245 7.31 12.85 1.70
CA GLN A 245 7.20 13.98 2.64
C GLN A 245 8.00 15.23 2.22
N TYR A 246 8.83 15.15 1.18
CA TYR A 246 9.58 16.31 0.68
C TYR A 246 8.67 17.15 -0.23
N ARG A 247 8.05 18.21 0.32
CA ARG A 247 7.26 19.20 -0.45
C ARG A 247 7.90 20.58 -0.51
N ASP A 248 9.20 20.69 -0.28
CA ASP A 248 9.92 21.98 -0.32
C ASP A 248 10.81 22.08 -1.58
N PRO A 249 10.42 22.88 -2.60
CA PRO A 249 11.10 22.96 -3.89
C PRO A 249 12.55 23.43 -3.82
N GLU A 250 12.91 24.28 -2.84
CA GLU A 250 14.28 24.83 -2.75
C GLU A 250 15.30 23.82 -2.19
N ARG A 251 14.85 22.86 -1.36
CA ARG A 251 15.71 21.79 -0.82
C ARG A 251 15.81 20.56 -1.73
N GLY A 252 14.87 20.40 -2.67
CA GLY A 252 14.82 19.27 -3.60
C GLY A 252 16.03 19.16 -4.53
N ALA A 253 16.62 20.29 -4.95
CA ALA A 253 17.77 20.29 -5.86
C ALA A 253 19.06 19.77 -5.19
N LEU A 254 19.27 20.07 -3.90
CA LEU A 254 20.43 19.57 -3.13
C LEU A 254 20.19 18.14 -2.63
N ALA A 255 18.95 17.79 -2.30
CA ALA A 255 18.56 16.43 -1.90
C ALA A 255 18.68 15.40 -3.03
N ASN A 256 18.34 15.78 -4.28
CA ASN A 256 18.52 14.94 -5.46
C ASN A 256 19.99 14.69 -5.83
N ASN A 257 20.92 15.49 -5.28
CA ASN A 257 22.37 15.33 -5.43
C ASN A 257 23.01 14.58 -4.25
N GLY A 258 22.22 13.95 -3.38
CA GLY A 258 22.71 13.03 -2.35
C GLY A 258 23.26 13.68 -1.07
N LEU A 259 23.12 15.00 -0.90
CA LEU A 259 23.51 15.72 0.32
C LEU A 259 22.26 16.02 1.16
N GLN A 260 22.00 15.14 2.13
CA GLN A 260 20.98 15.37 3.16
C GLN A 260 21.64 15.55 4.53
N ASN A 261 21.31 16.62 5.23
CA ASN A 261 21.74 16.85 6.61
C ASN A 261 20.48 17.06 7.45
N HIS A 262 20.16 16.09 8.30
CA HIS A 262 19.02 16.16 9.22
C HIS A 262 19.55 16.46 10.62
N PRO A 263 19.29 17.65 11.19
CA PRO A 263 19.49 17.84 12.62
C PRO A 263 18.47 16.99 13.37
N SER A 264 18.93 16.21 14.36
CA SER A 264 18.04 15.56 15.31
C SER A 264 17.16 16.63 15.97
N GLU A 265 15.85 16.46 15.97
CA GLU A 265 14.99 17.27 16.82
C GLU A 265 15.35 16.97 18.28
N THR A 266 15.98 17.94 18.94
CA THR A 266 16.22 17.91 20.37
C THR A 266 14.94 18.22 21.12
N ASP A 267 14.83 17.61 22.30
CA ASP A 267 13.77 17.73 23.31
C ASP A 267 12.86 18.98 23.19
N SER A 268 11.55 18.72 23.31
CA SER A 268 10.39 19.64 23.27
C SER A 268 10.48 20.97 24.06
N ARG A 269 11.54 21.19 24.84
CA ARG A 269 11.76 22.43 25.62
C ARG A 269 12.69 23.45 24.95
N VAL A 270 13.24 23.19 23.77
CA VAL A 270 14.05 24.17 23.02
C VAL A 270 13.50 24.36 21.60
N LYS A 271 12.92 25.53 21.32
CA LYS A 271 12.51 25.88 19.95
C LYS A 271 13.74 26.12 19.09
N GLN A 272 13.87 25.38 17.99
CA GLN A 272 14.89 25.62 16.97
C GLN A 272 14.54 26.87 16.13
N PRO A 273 15.53 27.71 15.75
CA PRO A 273 15.29 28.84 14.85
C PRO A 273 15.05 28.37 13.41
N VAL A 274 14.17 29.06 12.69
CA VAL A 274 13.74 28.66 11.34
C VAL A 274 14.67 29.22 10.26
N LYS A 275 15.46 30.27 10.57
CA LYS A 275 16.51 30.82 9.68
C LYS A 275 17.79 31.16 10.42
N HIS A 276 18.95 31.09 9.74
CA HIS A 276 20.26 31.47 10.32
C HIS A 276 20.35 32.94 10.78
N THR A 277 19.46 33.80 10.32
CA THR A 277 19.31 35.19 10.79
C THR A 277 18.62 35.29 12.15
N ASP A 278 17.79 34.30 12.52
CA ASP A 278 17.05 34.31 13.78
C ASP A 278 18.01 34.24 14.97
N ASP A 279 19.13 33.49 14.87
CA ASP A 279 20.15 33.45 15.93
C ASP A 279 20.84 34.80 16.11
N ARG A 280 21.14 35.53 15.03
CA ARG A 280 21.70 36.90 15.11
C ARG A 280 20.71 37.87 15.76
N ASP A 281 19.43 37.76 15.45
CA ASP A 281 18.38 38.61 16.00
C ASP A 281 17.99 38.25 17.45
N LEU A 282 18.15 36.97 17.84
CA LEU A 282 18.03 36.52 19.21
C LEU A 282 19.20 37.03 20.04
N TYR A 283 20.43 36.88 19.53
CA TYR A 283 21.65 37.36 20.19
C TYR A 283 21.69 38.89 20.31
N ALA A 284 21.26 39.62 19.27
CA ALA A 284 21.14 41.07 19.29
C ALA A 284 20.05 41.56 20.28
N ARG A 285 18.94 40.82 20.43
CA ARG A 285 17.91 41.12 21.45
C ARG A 285 18.42 40.91 22.87
N VAL A 286 19.14 39.80 23.11
CA VAL A 286 19.74 39.50 24.42
C VAL A 286 20.81 40.54 24.78
N LEU A 287 21.65 40.94 23.83
CA LEU A 287 22.64 42.01 24.03
C LEU A 287 21.98 43.38 24.31
N LYS A 288 20.88 43.73 23.62
CA LYS A 288 20.10 44.96 23.91
C LYS A 288 19.43 44.93 25.28
N GLN A 289 18.91 43.78 25.71
CA GLN A 289 18.33 43.61 27.06
C GLN A 289 19.40 43.69 28.15
N LEU A 290 20.62 43.22 27.89
CA LEU A 290 21.75 43.34 28.80
C LEU A 290 22.31 44.77 28.86
N SER A 291 22.30 45.52 27.75
CA SER A 291 22.69 46.94 27.74
C SER A 291 21.62 47.86 28.36
N GLY A 292 20.34 47.50 28.30
CA GLY A 292 19.25 48.26 28.93
C GLY A 292 19.10 48.05 30.43
N ARG A 293 19.73 47.01 31.01
CA ARG A 293 19.71 46.73 32.46
C ARG A 293 20.87 47.36 33.24
N LYS A 294 21.78 48.07 32.58
CA LYS A 294 22.91 48.79 33.21
C LYS A 294 22.61 50.26 33.56
N GLY A 295 21.34 50.68 33.54
CA GLY A 295 20.94 52.07 33.78
C GLY A 295 19.98 52.33 34.96
N ASP A 296 19.67 51.35 35.82
CA ASP A 296 18.68 51.54 36.89
C ASP A 296 19.06 50.87 38.22
N GLN A 297 20.34 50.97 38.59
CA GLN A 297 20.81 50.87 39.98
C GLN A 297 21.86 51.95 40.26
N SER A 298 21.36 53.15 40.55
CA SER A 298 21.94 54.10 41.50
C SER A 298 20.78 54.77 42.23
#